data_AF-A0A348PGS9-F1
#
_entry.id   AF-A0A348PGS9-F1
#
_cell.length_a   1.000
_cell.length_b   1.000
_cell.length_c   1.000
_cell.angle_alpha   90.00
_cell.angle_beta   90.00
_cell.angle_gamma   90.00
#
_symmetry.space_group_name_H-M   'P 1'
#
loop_
_entity.id
_entity.type
_entity.pdbx_description
1 polymer ?
#
loop_
_entity_poly.entity_id
_entity_poly.type
_entity_poly.pdbx_seq_one_letter_code
_entity_poly.pdbx_strand_id
1 'polypeptide(L)'
;MDASLATGAGTGTSWADAYAGPASLQTALAAAVSGDQIWVKAGTYRPSTTGLRTASFTMKSGVAIYGGFVGTESTLSQRDWKTNVTILSGDLLGNDTA
;
A
#
# COMPACT_ATOMS: atom_id res chain seq x y z
N MET A 1 3.01 3.74 2.71
CA MET A 1 3.37 2.70 1.72
C MET A 1 3.63 3.36 0.39
N ASP A 2 4.63 2.90 -0.35
CA ASP A 2 4.98 3.44 -1.66
C ASP A 2 5.42 2.29 -2.60
N ALA A 3 4.63 2.03 -3.64
CA ALA A 3 4.93 0.97 -4.61
C ALA A 3 6.14 1.26 -5.50
N SER A 4 6.53 2.53 -5.61
CA SER A 4 7.64 3.01 -6.44
C SER A 4 8.93 3.25 -5.65
N LEU A 5 8.87 3.18 -4.32
CA LEU A 5 10.04 3.34 -3.47
C LEU A 5 10.91 2.08 -3.54
N ALA A 6 12.23 2.28 -3.71
CA ALA A 6 13.21 1.19 -3.78
C ALA A 6 14.15 1.14 -2.56
N THR A 7 14.21 2.22 -1.78
CA THR A 7 15.17 2.42 -0.69
C THR A 7 14.48 3.11 0.50
N GLY A 8 14.87 2.77 1.73
CA GLY A 8 14.29 3.30 2.97
C GLY A 8 14.36 2.25 4.07
N ALA A 9 14.10 2.61 5.33
CA ALA A 9 14.15 1.63 6.42
C ALA A 9 13.00 0.61 6.38
N GLY A 10 11.95 0.86 5.58
CA GLY A 10 10.82 -0.05 5.42
C GLY A 10 9.98 -0.23 6.68
N THR A 11 9.97 0.78 7.55
CA THR A 11 9.28 0.77 8.85
C THR A 11 7.83 1.27 8.76
N GLY A 12 7.51 2.02 7.70
CA GLY A 12 6.19 2.66 7.55
C GLY A 12 5.97 3.90 8.40
N THR A 13 7.00 4.41 9.08
CA THR A 13 6.90 5.57 9.99
C THR A 13 6.95 6.92 9.28
N SER A 14 7.40 6.95 8.03
CA SER A 14 7.48 8.15 7.19
C SER A 14 7.31 7.76 5.72
N TRP A 15 7.18 8.73 4.82
CA TRP A 15 7.19 8.45 3.38
C TRP A 15 8.56 7.97 2.88
N ALA A 16 9.65 8.50 3.45
CA ALA A 16 11.01 8.08 3.13
C ALA A 16 11.31 6.64 3.62
N ASP A 17 10.67 6.23 4.71
CA ASP A 17 10.81 4.90 5.31
C ASP A 17 9.57 4.03 5.08
N ALA A 18 8.75 4.37 4.09
CA ALA A 18 7.56 3.61 3.77
C ALA A 18 7.92 2.17 3.40
N TYR A 19 7.02 1.22 3.67
CA TYR A 19 7.18 -0.09 3.06
C TYR A 19 7.15 0.06 1.53
N ALA A 20 8.13 -0.58 0.90
CA ALA A 20 8.54 -0.38 -0.47
C ALA A 20 8.01 -1.47 -1.40
N GLY A 21 7.70 -1.10 -2.65
CA GLY A 21 7.37 -2.02 -3.72
C GLY A 21 5.88 -2.44 -3.81
N PRO A 22 5.48 -3.15 -4.89
CA PRO A 22 4.08 -3.44 -5.19
C PRO A 22 3.42 -4.39 -4.17
N ALA A 23 4.19 -5.18 -3.42
CA ALA A 23 3.67 -6.06 -2.36
C ALA A 23 3.66 -5.41 -0.96
N SER A 24 4.03 -4.13 -0.86
CA SER A 24 4.25 -3.45 0.43
C SER A 24 3.01 -3.41 1.32
N LEU A 25 1.81 -3.41 0.74
CA LEU A 25 0.57 -3.37 1.51
C LEU A 25 0.37 -4.64 2.35
N GLN A 26 0.74 -5.81 1.82
CA GLN A 26 0.64 -7.05 2.57
C GLN A 26 1.64 -7.07 3.73
N THR A 27 2.85 -6.54 3.53
CA THR A 27 3.85 -6.37 4.61
C THR A 27 3.36 -5.42 5.69
N ALA A 28 2.76 -4.30 5.31
CA ALA A 28 2.19 -3.34 6.24
C ALA A 28 1.03 -3.93 7.05
N LEU A 29 0.11 -4.65 6.39
CA LEU A 29 -0.98 -5.35 7.05
C LEU A 29 -0.47 -6.40 8.04
N ALA A 30 0.61 -7.11 7.70
CA ALA A 30 1.23 -8.07 8.61
C ALA A 30 1.79 -7.41 9.88
N ALA A 31 2.38 -6.21 9.76
CA ALA A 31 2.92 -5.45 10.90
C ALA A 31 1.86 -4.68 11.71
N ALA A 32 0.77 -4.25 11.07
CA ALA A 32 -0.24 -3.40 11.69
C ALA A 32 -1.02 -4.10 12.82
N VAL A 33 -1.41 -3.32 13.82
CA VAL A 33 -2.27 -3.70 14.94
C VAL A 33 -3.55 -2.85 14.97
N SER A 34 -4.54 -3.27 15.74
CA SER A 34 -5.80 -2.53 15.89
C SER A 34 -5.54 -1.09 16.35
N GLY A 35 -6.10 -0.11 15.64
CA GLY A 35 -5.87 1.32 15.84
C GLY A 35 -4.94 1.93 14.79
N ASP A 36 -4.15 1.12 14.07
CA ASP A 36 -3.21 1.61 13.07
C ASP A 36 -3.91 2.10 11.80
N GLN A 37 -3.24 3.04 11.14
CA GLN A 37 -3.63 3.56 9.83
C GLN A 37 -2.55 3.28 8.82
N ILE A 38 -2.93 2.64 7.72
CA ILE A 38 -2.06 2.39 6.58
C ILE A 38 -2.35 3.44 5.51
N TRP A 39 -1.39 4.34 5.29
CA TRP A 39 -1.46 5.35 4.26
C TRP A 39 -0.78 4.86 2.99
N VAL A 40 -1.49 4.93 1.87
CA VAL A 40 -1.10 4.31 0.60
C VAL A 40 -0.97 5.38 -0.47
N LYS A 41 0.24 5.50 -1.03
CA LYS A 41 0.51 6.37 -2.17
C LYS A 41 -0.32 5.91 -3.38
N ALA A 42 -0.55 6.81 -4.33
CA ALA A 42 -1.09 6.45 -5.63
C ALA A 42 -0.26 5.34 -6.28
N GLY A 43 -0.93 4.43 -6.97
CA GLY A 43 -0.30 3.30 -7.66
C GLY A 43 -1.03 1.98 -7.46
N THR A 44 -0.45 0.93 -8.04
CA THR A 44 -1.02 -0.41 -8.05
C THR A 44 -0.27 -1.32 -7.10
N TYR A 45 -1.01 -1.88 -6.14
CA TYR A 45 -0.51 -2.80 -5.13
C TYR A 45 -1.07 -4.19 -5.37
N ARG A 46 -0.25 -5.20 -5.17
CA ARG A 46 -0.58 -6.63 -5.36
C ARG A 46 -0.33 -7.39 -4.06
N PRO A 47 -1.09 -8.44 -3.76
CA PRO A 47 -0.89 -9.22 -2.54
C PRO A 47 0.37 -10.09 -2.58
N SER A 48 0.94 -10.31 -3.76
CA SER A 48 2.21 -11.01 -3.98
C SER A 48 2.87 -10.60 -5.29
N THR A 49 4.17 -10.83 -5.42
CA THR A 49 4.95 -10.74 -6.67
C THR A 49 5.21 -12.10 -7.32
N THR A 50 4.80 -13.21 -6.70
CA THR A 50 5.19 -14.57 -7.10
C THR A 50 4.16 -15.30 -7.97
N GLY A 51 3.06 -14.65 -8.38
CA GLY A 51 2.02 -15.26 -9.21
C GLY A 51 1.16 -16.33 -8.51
N LEU A 52 1.35 -16.54 -7.19
CA LEU A 52 0.58 -17.52 -6.42
C LEU A 52 -0.90 -17.14 -6.39
N ARG A 53 -1.76 -17.96 -7.02
CA ARG A 53 -3.22 -17.73 -7.11
C ARG A 53 -3.94 -17.64 -5.76
N THR A 54 -3.33 -18.15 -4.69
CA THR A 54 -3.86 -18.05 -3.32
C THR A 54 -3.51 -16.74 -2.62
N ALA A 55 -2.66 -15.89 -3.23
CA ALA A 55 -2.29 -14.61 -2.64
C ALA A 55 -3.49 -13.66 -2.62
N SER A 56 -3.75 -13.10 -1.44
CA SER A 56 -4.84 -12.15 -1.20
C SER A 56 -4.43 -11.14 -0.13
N PHE A 57 -5.07 -9.97 -0.13
CA PHE A 57 -4.90 -9.02 0.95
C PHE A 57 -5.69 -9.48 2.17
N THR A 58 -4.99 -9.74 3.27
CA THR A 58 -5.65 -10.14 4.52
C THR A 58 -5.94 -8.92 5.38
N MET A 59 -7.21 -8.54 5.47
CA MET A 59 -7.64 -7.41 6.30
C MET A 59 -7.57 -7.77 7.78
N LYS A 60 -7.16 -6.81 8.62
CA LYS A 60 -7.16 -6.93 10.07
C LYS A 60 -8.25 -6.05 10.68
N SER A 61 -8.96 -6.59 11.67
CA SER A 61 -9.94 -5.81 12.43
C SER A 61 -9.26 -4.63 13.13
N GLY A 62 -9.88 -3.46 13.06
CA GLY A 62 -9.36 -2.23 13.67
C GLY A 62 -8.22 -1.56 12.90
N VAL A 63 -7.78 -2.09 11.76
CA VAL A 63 -6.77 -1.44 10.89
C VAL A 63 -7.49 -0.68 9.78
N ALA A 64 -7.20 0.62 9.66
CA ALA A 64 -7.73 1.46 8.58
C ALA A 64 -6.74 1.55 7.41
N ILE A 65 -7.25 1.56 6.18
CA ILE A 65 -6.43 1.73 4.97
C ILE A 65 -6.95 2.95 4.20
N TYR A 66 -6.05 3.87 3.86
CA TYR A 66 -6.36 5.09 3.14
C TYR A 66 -5.44 5.23 1.91
N GLY A 67 -6.02 5.17 0.71
CA GLY A 67 -5.33 5.50 -0.55
C GLY A 67 -5.67 6.89 -1.05
N GLY A 68 -4.88 7.48 -1.95
CA GLY A 68 -5.10 8.87 -2.38
C GLY A 68 -3.96 9.85 -2.07
N PHE A 69 -2.79 9.33 -1.72
CA PHE A 69 -1.64 10.15 -1.33
C PHE A 69 -0.59 10.26 -2.44
N VAL A 70 0.11 11.39 -2.50
CA VAL A 70 1.26 11.65 -3.36
C VAL A 70 2.56 11.14 -2.74
N GLY A 71 2.62 11.02 -1.41
CA GLY A 71 3.81 10.57 -0.69
C GLY A 71 4.59 11.70 -0.02
N THR A 72 3.94 12.83 0.24
CA THR A 72 4.52 14.01 0.91
C THR A 72 3.63 14.57 2.02
N GLU A 73 2.47 13.96 2.23
CA GLU A 73 1.44 14.41 3.15
C GLU A 73 1.81 14.16 4.61
N SER A 74 1.40 15.08 5.48
CA SER A 74 1.52 14.99 6.93
C SER A 74 0.18 14.78 7.63
N THR A 75 -0.94 14.99 6.94
CA THR A 75 -2.30 14.82 7.51
C THR A 75 -3.22 14.01 6.58
N LEU A 76 -4.17 13.27 7.18
CA LEU A 76 -5.13 12.45 6.46
C LEU A 76 -6.01 13.26 5.48
N SER A 77 -6.27 14.53 5.82
CA SER A 77 -7.10 15.44 5.03
C SER A 77 -6.47 15.90 3.71
N GLN A 78 -5.16 15.73 3.52
CA GLN A 78 -4.45 16.10 2.28
C GLN A 78 -4.67 15.09 1.15
N ARG A 79 -5.35 13.98 1.44
CA ARG A 79 -5.65 12.91 0.49
C ARG A 79 -6.57 13.38 -0.62
N ASP A 80 -6.14 13.19 -1.87
CA ASP A 80 -6.97 13.35 -3.07
C ASP A 80 -7.12 11.99 -3.75
N TRP A 81 -8.12 11.24 -3.33
CA TRP A 81 -8.40 9.90 -3.84
C TRP A 81 -8.99 9.87 -5.26
N LYS A 82 -9.39 11.04 -5.80
CA LYS A 82 -9.86 11.13 -7.19
C LYS A 82 -8.67 11.28 -8.15
N THR A 83 -7.70 12.09 -7.77
CA THR A 83 -6.49 12.35 -8.59
C THR A 83 -5.42 11.28 -8.35
N ASN A 84 -5.19 10.91 -7.09
CA ASN A 84 -4.10 10.02 -6.67
C ASN A 84 -4.61 8.59 -6.46
N VAL A 85 -5.15 7.97 -7.52
CA VAL A 85 -5.83 6.67 -7.42
C VAL A 85 -4.90 5.58 -6.88
N THR A 86 -5.38 4.86 -5.87
CA THR A 86 -4.75 3.65 -5.33
C THR A 86 -5.54 2.43 -5.78
N ILE A 87 -4.87 1.49 -6.41
CA ILE A 87 -5.48 0.29 -6.99
C ILE A 87 -4.96 -0.94 -6.23
N LEU A 88 -5.89 -1.71 -5.66
CA LEU A 88 -5.60 -3.03 -5.11
C LEU A 88 -5.91 -4.06 -6.18
N SER A 89 -4.86 -4.62 -6.78
CA SER A 89 -4.99 -5.52 -7.91
C SER A 89 -4.72 -6.97 -7.52
N GLY A 90 -5.62 -7.85 -7.98
CA GLY A 90 -5.41 -9.30 -7.98
C GLY A 90 -4.68 -9.82 -9.22
N ASP A 91 -4.35 -8.94 -10.18
CA ASP A 91 -3.50 -9.29 -11.31
C ASP A 91 -2.05 -9.43 -10.82
N LEU A 92 -1.66 -10.67 -10.52
CA LEU A 92 -0.33 -10.99 -9.99
C LEU A 92 0.73 -11.10 -11.09
N LEU A 93 0.33 -11.24 -12.36
CA LEU A 93 1.23 -11.43 -13.48
C LEU A 93 1.50 -10.11 -14.23
N GLY A 94 0.77 -9.05 -13.91
CA GLY A 94 0.94 -7.74 -14.55
C GLY A 94 0.50 -7.76 -16.01
N ASN A 95 -0.30 -8.74 -16.41
CA ASN A 95 -0.72 -8.95 -17.79
C ASN A 95 -2.10 -8.36 -18.09
N ASP A 96 -2.78 -7.80 -17.08
CA ASP A 96 -4.08 -7.17 -17.22
C ASP A 96 -3.96 -5.66 -16.96
N THR A 97 -4.62 -4.85 -17.79
CA THR A 97 -4.71 -3.38 -17.58
C THR A 97 -5.86 -3.06 -16.65
N ALA A 98 -5.60 -2.20 -15.65
CA ALA A 98 -6.58 -1.73 -14.67
C ALA A 98 -7.51 -0.63 -15.22
#